data_AF-A0A8D8C9Y5-F1
#
_entry.id   AF-A0A8D8C9Y5-F1
#
_cell.length_a   1.000
_cell.length_b   1.000
_cell.length_c   1.000
_cell.angle_alpha   90.00
_cell.angle_beta   90.00
_cell.angle_gamma   90.00
#
_symmetry.space_group_name_H-M   'P 1'
#
loop_
_entity.id
_entity.type
_entity.pdbx_description
1 polymer ?
#
loop_
_entity_poly.entity_id
_entity_poly.type
_entity_poly.pdbx_seq_one_letter_code
_entity_poly.pdbx_strand_id
1 'polypeptide(L)'
;QRHDRNYMDSFKRAVLGVVVLTDYNNKTYTINDVTFDTTPESTFDTKAGKTSFVEYYKQKYNIRIRDPHQPMLLSRAKKRDLRAGGSELMALVPELCQMTGLTDQMRSDFRMMRAMADHTRLNPDRRIERLETFNKRLQTSPESMEV
;
A
#
# COMPACT_ATOMS: atom_id res chain seq x y z
N GLN A 1 5.70 -35.15 -2.79
CA GLN A 1 5.36 -33.97 -1.97
C GLN A 1 6.60 -33.06 -1.86
N ARG A 2 6.78 -32.11 -2.81
CA ARG A 2 7.88 -31.11 -2.81
C ARG A 2 7.39 -29.71 -3.27
N HIS A 3 6.08 -29.51 -3.41
CA HIS A 3 5.49 -28.30 -3.98
C HIS A 3 5.24 -27.19 -2.95
N ASP A 4 5.07 -27.51 -1.67
CA ASP A 4 4.56 -26.54 -0.69
C ASP A 4 5.58 -25.51 -0.18
N ARG A 5 6.87 -25.82 -0.07
CA ARG A 5 7.86 -24.79 0.35
C ARG A 5 8.20 -23.81 -0.76
N ASN A 6 8.01 -24.21 -2.02
CA ASN A 6 8.46 -23.39 -3.15
C ASN A 6 7.55 -22.17 -3.37
N TYR A 7 6.24 -22.27 -3.07
CA TYR A 7 5.32 -21.14 -3.26
C TYR A 7 5.52 -20.06 -2.18
N MET A 8 5.77 -20.43 -0.92
CA MET A 8 6.01 -19.48 0.16
C MET A 8 7.26 -18.63 -0.12
N ASP A 9 8.35 -19.29 -0.52
CA ASP A 9 9.60 -18.61 -0.88
C ASP A 9 9.45 -17.76 -2.13
N SER A 10 8.75 -18.26 -3.15
CA SER A 10 8.47 -17.50 -4.39
C SER A 10 7.62 -16.26 -4.09
N PHE A 11 6.58 -16.39 -3.26
CA PHE A 11 5.73 -15.27 -2.84
C PHE A 11 6.54 -14.25 -2.05
N LYS A 12 7.32 -14.68 -1.04
CA LYS A 12 8.21 -13.80 -0.27
C LYS A 12 9.13 -13.01 -1.20
N ARG A 13 9.83 -13.68 -2.12
CA ARG A 13 10.71 -13.00 -3.09
C ARG A 13 9.98 -11.97 -3.95
N ALA A 14 8.73 -12.22 -4.33
CA ALA A 14 7.96 -11.32 -5.17
C ALA A 14 7.48 -10.05 -4.43
N VAL A 15 7.19 -10.15 -3.12
CA VAL A 15 6.61 -9.03 -2.36
C VAL A 15 7.62 -8.26 -1.51
N LEU A 16 8.78 -8.85 -1.20
CA LEU A 16 9.83 -8.17 -0.43
C LEU A 16 10.33 -6.91 -1.15
N GLY A 17 10.39 -5.80 -0.43
CA GLY A 17 10.81 -4.50 -0.93
C GLY A 17 9.74 -3.74 -1.72
N VAL A 18 8.61 -4.37 -2.05
CA VAL A 18 7.50 -3.70 -2.74
C VAL A 18 6.84 -2.70 -1.81
N VAL A 19 6.39 -1.58 -2.40
CA VAL A 19 5.54 -0.61 -1.70
C VAL A 19 4.08 -0.92 -2.00
N VAL A 20 3.29 -1.08 -0.93
CA VAL A 20 1.85 -1.29 -1.02
C VAL A 20 1.10 -0.07 -0.51
N LEU A 21 -0.06 0.21 -1.09
CA LEU A 21 -1.03 1.22 -0.66
C LEU A 21 -2.16 0.51 0.08
N THR A 22 -2.55 1.03 1.24
CA THR A 22 -3.75 0.59 1.94
C THR A 22 -4.91 1.53 1.63
N ASP A 23 -5.91 1.03 0.92
CA ASP A 23 -7.02 1.83 0.36
C ASP A 23 -7.84 2.54 1.45
N TYR A 24 -8.02 1.89 2.61
CA TYR A 24 -8.82 2.41 3.73
C TYR A 24 -8.26 3.66 4.42
N ASN A 25 -6.99 4.03 4.16
CA ASN A 25 -6.40 5.24 4.75
C ASN A 25 -5.40 5.96 3.81
N ASN A 26 -5.24 5.49 2.57
CA ASN A 26 -4.29 5.98 1.57
C ASN A 26 -2.82 6.08 2.06
N LYS A 27 -2.42 5.21 2.99
CA LYS A 27 -1.02 5.12 3.46
C LYS A 27 -0.25 4.09 2.67
N THR A 28 1.04 4.35 2.50
CA THR A 28 1.96 3.44 1.83
C THR A 28 2.92 2.80 2.82
N TYR A 29 3.20 1.51 2.61
CA TYR A 29 4.04 0.68 3.44
C TYR A 29 5.04 -0.08 2.58
N THR A 30 6.29 -0.19 3.04
CA THR A 30 7.31 -1.00 2.36
C THR A 30 7.36 -2.36 3.03
N ILE A 31 7.12 -3.41 2.25
CA ILE A 31 7.09 -4.77 2.79
C ILE A 31 8.52 -5.25 3.04
N ASN A 32 8.78 -5.63 4.29
CA ASN A 32 10.09 -6.11 4.73
C ASN A 32 10.12 -7.61 5.02
N ASP A 33 8.96 -8.22 5.29
CA ASP A 33 8.82 -9.66 5.46
C ASP A 33 7.36 -10.10 5.27
N VAL A 34 7.12 -11.41 5.29
CA VAL A 34 5.81 -12.04 5.29
C VAL A 34 5.79 -13.09 6.39
N THR A 35 4.77 -13.04 7.25
CA THR A 35 4.52 -14.08 8.25
C THR A 35 3.36 -14.97 7.81
N PHE A 36 3.54 -16.28 7.95
CA PHE A 36 2.51 -17.29 7.71
C PHE A 36 1.93 -17.84 9.03
N ASP A 37 2.55 -17.51 10.17
CA ASP A 37 2.12 -17.96 11.49
C ASP A 37 1.03 -17.04 12.07
N THR A 38 1.08 -15.76 11.70
CA THR A 38 0.05 -14.77 12.08
C THR A 38 -0.93 -14.59 10.94
N THR A 39 -2.21 -14.69 11.26
CA THR A 39 -3.33 -14.56 10.32
C THR A 39 -4.27 -13.44 10.76
N PRO A 40 -5.21 -12.98 9.93
CA PRO A 40 -6.21 -12.01 10.35
C PRO A 40 -7.04 -12.39 11.60
N GLU A 41 -7.20 -13.68 11.90
CA GLU A 41 -7.84 -14.15 13.13
C GLU A 41 -7.00 -13.93 14.39
N SER A 42 -5.69 -13.77 14.22
CA SER A 42 -4.77 -13.50 15.32
C SER A 42 -5.10 -12.15 15.98
N THR A 43 -4.84 -12.08 17.28
CA THR A 43 -5.12 -10.89 18.10
C THR A 43 -3.88 -10.04 18.30
N PHE A 44 -4.06 -8.73 18.39
CA PHE A 44 -3.01 -7.77 18.74
C PHE A 44 -3.54 -6.75 19.75
N ASP A 45 -2.61 -6.11 20.46
CA ASP A 45 -2.94 -5.11 21.46
C ASP A 45 -3.18 -3.75 20.79
N THR A 46 -4.35 -3.18 21.03
CA THR A 46 -4.70 -1.81 20.66
C THR A 46 -4.80 -0.93 21.90
N LYS A 47 -4.86 0.40 21.72
CA LYS A 47 -5.11 1.34 22.81
C LYS A 47 -6.44 1.09 23.54
N ALA A 48 -7.41 0.44 22.88
CA ALA A 48 -8.72 0.11 23.44
C ALA A 48 -8.79 -1.31 24.04
N GLY A 49 -7.71 -2.09 23.93
CA GLY A 49 -7.66 -3.49 24.37
C GLY A 49 -7.22 -4.45 23.26
N LYS A 50 -7.22 -5.75 23.59
CA LYS A 50 -6.84 -6.83 22.68
C LYS A 50 -7.98 -7.15 21.71
N THR A 51 -7.72 -7.09 20.41
CA THR A 51 -8.71 -7.38 19.36
C THR A 51 -8.07 -8.13 18.20
N SER A 52 -8.86 -8.85 17.39
CA SER A 52 -8.38 -9.50 16.17
C SER A 52 -8.26 -8.49 15.03
N PHE A 53 -7.45 -8.81 14.00
CA PHE A 53 -7.40 -7.94 12.82
C PHE A 53 -8.77 -7.89 12.12
N VAL A 54 -9.46 -9.03 12.01
CA VAL A 54 -10.83 -9.08 11.44
C VAL A 54 -11.77 -8.10 12.13
N GLU A 55 -11.83 -8.15 13.46
CA GLU A 55 -12.75 -7.29 14.22
C GLU A 55 -12.32 -5.82 14.17
N TYR A 56 -11.01 -5.56 14.26
CA TYR A 56 -10.47 -4.21 14.14
C TYR A 56 -10.86 -3.54 12.82
N TYR A 57 -10.64 -4.22 11.69
CA TYR A 57 -10.97 -3.66 10.37
C TYR A 57 -12.47 -3.54 10.15
N LYS A 58 -13.26 -4.46 10.74
CA LYS A 58 -14.73 -4.38 10.69
C LYS A 58 -15.26 -3.20 11.49
N GLN A 59 -14.78 -2.98 12.71
CA GLN A 59 -15.27 -1.88 13.56
C GLN A 59 -14.79 -0.51 13.07
N LYS A 60 -13.51 -0.39 12.70
CA LYS A 60 -12.91 0.90 12.39
C LYS A 60 -13.18 1.39 10.97
N TYR A 61 -13.22 0.47 10.00
CA TYR A 61 -13.33 0.80 8.58
C TYR A 61 -14.57 0.17 7.91
N ASN A 62 -15.37 -0.61 8.64
CA ASN A 62 -16.50 -1.38 8.10
C ASN A 62 -16.10 -2.37 6.98
N ILE A 63 -14.86 -2.87 7.02
CA ILE A 63 -14.33 -3.78 6.01
C ILE A 63 -14.46 -5.23 6.49
N ARG A 64 -14.97 -6.11 5.64
CA ARG A 64 -15.01 -7.55 5.88
C ARG A 64 -13.83 -8.22 5.17
N ILE A 65 -12.94 -8.83 5.94
CA ILE A 65 -11.87 -9.69 5.41
C ILE A 65 -12.51 -11.00 4.92
N ARG A 66 -12.24 -11.39 3.67
CA ARG A 66 -12.85 -12.56 3.04
C ARG A 66 -12.12 -13.85 3.40
N ASP A 67 -10.79 -13.80 3.49
CA ASP A 67 -9.96 -14.94 3.90
C ASP A 67 -9.29 -14.67 5.26
N PRO A 68 -9.81 -15.24 6.36
CA PRO A 68 -9.25 -15.04 7.70
C PRO A 68 -7.93 -15.79 7.94
N HIS A 69 -7.53 -16.72 7.07
CA HIS A 69 -6.34 -17.55 7.22
C HIS A 69 -5.19 -17.15 6.28
N GLN A 70 -5.36 -16.07 5.51
CA GLN A 70 -4.30 -15.55 4.65
C GLN A 70 -3.06 -15.15 5.47
N PRO A 71 -1.85 -15.23 4.88
CA PRO A 71 -0.63 -14.73 5.52
C PRO A 71 -0.68 -13.21 5.71
N MET A 72 0.21 -12.67 6.53
CA MET A 72 0.28 -11.24 6.82
C MET A 72 1.58 -10.64 6.28
N LEU A 73 1.50 -9.42 5.74
CA LEU A 73 2.68 -8.66 5.31
C LEU A 73 3.24 -7.88 6.50
N LEU A 74 4.56 -7.86 6.65
CA LEU A 74 5.24 -7.12 7.70
C LEU A 74 5.96 -5.90 7.13
N SER A 75 5.67 -4.73 7.68
CA SER A 75 6.34 -3.47 7.36
C SER A 75 6.97 -2.90 8.62
N ARG A 76 8.22 -2.46 8.54
CA ARG A 76 8.84 -1.69 9.62
C ARG A 76 8.41 -0.24 9.53
N ALA A 77 8.11 0.36 10.67
CA ALA A 77 7.76 1.78 10.74
C ALA A 77 8.95 2.67 10.39
N LYS A 78 8.68 3.81 9.75
CA LYS A 78 9.74 4.81 9.48
C LYS A 78 10.19 5.43 10.80
N LYS A 79 11.43 5.93 10.85
CA LYS A 79 11.98 6.62 12.04
C LYS A 79 11.06 7.76 12.54
N ARG A 80 10.34 8.44 11.64
CA ARG A 80 9.35 9.47 11.99
C ARG A 80 8.17 8.89 12.78
N ASP A 81 7.65 7.75 12.36
CA ASP A 81 6.48 7.12 12.98
C ASP A 81 6.84 6.52 14.35
N LEU A 82 8.05 5.97 14.49
CA LEU A 82 8.60 5.52 15.78
C LEU A 82 8.68 6.67 16.80
N ARG A 83 9.15 7.86 16.38
CA ARG A 83 9.19 9.06 17.25
C ARG A 83 7.81 9.54 17.66
N ALA A 84 6.79 9.26 16.84
CA ALA A 84 5.39 9.56 17.17
C ALA A 84 4.72 8.48 18.04
N GLY A 85 5.49 7.51 18.56
CA GLY A 85 4.99 6.41 19.39
C GLY A 85 4.32 5.28 18.60
N GLY A 86 4.61 5.16 17.30
CA GLY A 86 4.15 4.07 16.46
C GLY A 86 4.88 2.75 16.76
N SER A 87 4.21 1.62 16.50
CA SER A 87 4.80 0.29 16.59
C SER A 87 5.96 0.14 15.60
N GLU A 88 7.05 -0.51 16.03
CA GLU A 88 8.22 -0.77 15.17
C GLU A 88 7.89 -1.70 14.01
N LEU A 89 7.01 -2.66 14.25
CA LEU A 89 6.57 -3.64 13.27
C LEU A 89 5.06 -3.55 13.10
N MET A 90 4.62 -3.43 11.85
CA MET A 90 3.22 -3.36 11.46
C MET A 90 2.88 -4.60 10.63
N ALA A 91 1.89 -5.36 11.07
CA ALA A 91 1.29 -6.45 10.30
C ALA A 91 0.11 -5.91 9.49
N LEU A 92 0.13 -6.19 8.19
CA LEU A 92 -0.87 -5.74 7.21
C LEU A 92 -1.55 -6.95 6.59
N VAL A 93 -2.86 -6.85 6.38
CA VAL A 93 -3.66 -7.87 5.70
C VAL A 93 -3.47 -7.69 4.18
N PRO A 94 -2.92 -8.67 3.44
CA PRO A 94 -2.66 -8.55 2.01
C PRO A 94 -3.89 -8.17 1.20
N GLU A 95 -5.08 -8.71 1.54
CA GLU A 95 -6.34 -8.39 0.87
C GLU A 95 -6.68 -6.89 0.88
N LEU A 96 -6.20 -6.14 1.89
CA LEU A 96 -6.46 -4.71 2.03
C LEU A 96 -5.33 -3.84 1.45
N CYS A 97 -4.35 -4.48 0.80
CA CYS A 97 -3.17 -3.85 0.25
C CYS A 97 -3.18 -3.93 -1.28
N GLN A 98 -2.89 -2.83 -1.95
CA GLN A 98 -2.69 -2.76 -3.39
C GLN A 98 -1.21 -2.52 -3.68
N MET A 99 -0.59 -3.38 -4.48
CA MET A 99 0.80 -3.14 -4.92
C MET A 99 0.86 -1.87 -5.76
N THR A 100 1.85 -1.03 -5.46
CA THR A 100 2.10 0.21 -6.21
C THR A 100 3.20 0.01 -7.23
N GLY A 101 3.19 0.87 -8.26
CA GLY A 101 4.18 0.84 -9.33
C GLY A 101 3.89 -0.24 -10.38
N LEU A 102 4.87 -0.44 -11.26
CA LEU A 102 4.82 -1.43 -12.33
C LEU A 102 5.83 -2.53 -12.04
N THR A 103 5.36 -3.77 -12.05
CA THR A 103 6.22 -4.96 -11.98
C THR A 103 7.06 -5.06 -13.26
N ASP A 104 8.17 -5.80 -13.19
CA ASP A 104 9.03 -6.00 -14.37
C ASP A 104 8.28 -6.71 -15.51
N GLN A 105 7.35 -7.61 -15.17
CA GLN A 105 6.48 -8.24 -16.15
C GLN A 105 5.58 -7.21 -16.87
N MET A 106 4.94 -6.31 -16.12
CA MET A 106 4.13 -5.22 -16.70
C MET A 106 4.96 -4.29 -17.56
N ARG A 107 6.20 -3.99 -17.15
CA ARG A 107 7.14 -3.16 -17.93
C ARG A 107 7.60 -3.85 -19.22
N SER A 108 7.76 -5.17 -19.20
CA SER A 108 8.16 -5.96 -20.37
C SER A 108 7.00 -6.15 -21.38
N ASP A 109 5.75 -5.96 -20.96
CA ASP A 109 4.58 -6.02 -21.83
C ASP A 109 4.43 -4.72 -22.64
N PHE A 110 4.80 -4.78 -23.91
CA PHE A 110 4.70 -3.65 -24.85
C PHE A 110 3.26 -3.14 -25.04
N ARG A 111 2.24 -4.01 -24.97
CA ARG A 111 0.85 -3.59 -25.14
C ARG A 111 0.41 -2.75 -23.95
N MET A 112 0.75 -3.21 -22.74
CA MET A 112 0.49 -2.49 -21.51
C MET A 112 1.22 -1.14 -21.48
N MET A 113 2.52 -1.13 -21.75
CA MET A 113 3.31 0.10 -21.75
C MET A 113 2.87 1.11 -22.82
N ARG A 114 2.37 0.64 -23.97
CA ARG A 114 1.79 1.53 -25.00
C ARG A 114 0.50 2.19 -24.50
N ALA A 115 -0.43 1.41 -23.94
CA ALA A 115 -1.68 1.96 -23.39
C ALA A 115 -1.41 2.94 -22.22
N MET A 116 -0.41 2.65 -21.38
CA MET A 116 0.03 3.59 -20.34
C MET A 116 0.62 4.87 -20.93
N ALA A 117 1.43 4.76 -21.98
CA ALA A 117 2.05 5.91 -22.64
C ALA A 117 1.01 6.91 -23.16
N ASP A 118 -0.14 6.44 -23.67
CA ASP A 118 -1.23 7.30 -24.13
C ASP A 118 -1.81 8.19 -23.00
N HIS A 119 -1.67 7.77 -21.74
CA HIS A 119 -2.16 8.51 -20.57
C HIS A 119 -1.06 9.30 -19.85
N THR A 120 0.19 8.81 -19.88
CA THR A 120 1.31 9.42 -19.15
C THR A 120 2.16 10.37 -20.00
N ARG A 121 2.19 10.20 -21.33
CA ARG A 121 2.92 11.10 -22.23
C ARG A 121 2.07 12.33 -22.50
N LEU A 122 2.60 13.49 -22.11
CA LEU A 122 1.94 14.78 -22.34
C LEU A 122 2.70 15.55 -23.41
N ASN A 123 1.96 15.98 -24.45
CA ASN A 123 2.50 16.90 -25.45
C ASN A 123 2.79 18.27 -24.82
N PRO A 124 3.73 19.06 -25.39
CA PRO A 124 4.14 20.35 -24.83
C PRO A 124 2.98 21.29 -24.53
N ASP A 125 2.02 21.45 -25.45
CA ASP A 125 0.89 22.36 -25.28
C ASP A 125 0.02 21.97 -24.07
N ARG A 126 -0.29 20.66 -23.94
CA ARG A 126 -1.05 20.13 -22.79
C ARG A 126 -0.27 20.24 -21.48
N ARG A 127 1.06 20.16 -21.54
CA ARG A 127 1.91 20.37 -20.36
C ARG A 127 1.86 21.83 -19.92
N ILE A 128 1.94 22.79 -20.83
CA ILE A 128 1.82 24.23 -20.52
C ILE A 128 0.44 24.52 -19.91
N GLU A 129 -0.64 24.06 -20.55
CA GLU A 129 -2.01 24.24 -20.05
C GLU A 129 -2.18 23.73 -18.61
N ARG A 130 -1.64 22.53 -18.30
CA ARG A 130 -1.68 21.97 -16.94
C ARG A 130 -0.86 22.78 -15.94
N LEU A 131 0.28 23.31 -16.35
CA LEU A 131 1.13 24.15 -15.48
C LEU A 131 0.46 25.50 -15.20
N GLU A 132 -0.15 26.13 -16.20
CA GLU A 132 -0.90 27.38 -16.02
C GLU A 132 -2.11 27.17 -15.11
N THR A 133 -2.86 26.08 -15.31
CA THR A 133 -3.99 25.70 -14.45
C THR A 133 -3.54 25.48 -13.02
N PHE A 134 -2.41 24.78 -12.82
CA PHE A 134 -1.84 24.57 -11.49
C PHE A 134 -1.40 25.89 -10.84
N ASN A 135 -0.70 26.76 -11.58
CA ASN A 135 -0.27 28.07 -11.08
C ASN A 135 -1.46 28.95 -10.71
N LYS A 136 -2.51 28.98 -11.53
CA LYS A 136 -3.75 29.69 -11.23
C LYS A 136 -4.35 29.17 -9.93
N ARG A 137 -4.50 27.84 -9.77
CA ARG A 137 -5.00 27.26 -8.52
C ARG A 137 -4.17 27.67 -7.32
N LEU A 138 -2.85 27.66 -7.45
CA LEU A 138 -1.93 28.07 -6.38
C LEU A 138 -2.16 29.52 -5.94
N GLN A 139 -2.45 30.42 -6.89
CA GLN A 139 -2.67 31.85 -6.62
C GLN A 139 -4.11 32.20 -6.21
N THR A 140 -5.08 31.33 -6.51
CA THR A 140 -6.51 31.60 -6.24
C THR A 140 -7.07 30.85 -5.03
N SER A 141 -6.38 29.84 -4.53
CA SER A 141 -6.79 29.09 -3.35
C SER A 141 -6.44 29.87 -2.08
N PRO A 142 -7.42 30.25 -1.23
CA PRO A 142 -7.17 31.01 0.00
C PRO A 142 -6.11 30.38 0.90
N GLU A 143 -6.15 29.05 1.06
CA GLU A 143 -5.21 28.29 1.90
C GLU A 143 -3.77 28.35 1.38
N SER A 144 -3.58 28.66 0.09
CA SER A 144 -2.26 28.82 -0.53
C SER A 144 -1.76 30.27 -0.45
N MET A 145 -2.65 31.23 -0.26
CA MET A 145 -2.35 32.67 -0.22
C MET A 145 -2.12 33.20 1.19
N GLU A 146 -2.55 32.47 2.23
CA GLU A 146 -2.40 32.83 3.65
C GLU A 146 -0.99 32.57 4.25
N VAL A 147 0.08 32.58 3.43
CA VAL A 147 1.47 32.38 3.90
C VAL A 147 2.10 33.70 4.35
#